data_AF-A0A9Q3JAX7-F1
#
_entry.id   AF-A0A9Q3JAX7-F1
#
_cell.length_a   1.000
_cell.length_b   1.000
_cell.length_c   1.000
_cell.angle_alpha   90.00
_cell.angle_beta   90.00
_cell.angle_gamma   90.00
#
_symmetry.space_group_name_H-M   'P 1'
#
loop_
_entity.id
_entity.type
_entity.pdbx_description
1 polymer ?
#
loop_
_entity_poly.entity_id
_entity_poly.type
_entity_poly.pdbx_seq_one_letter_code
_entity_poly.pdbx_strand_id
1 'polypeptide(L)'
;MEFITHIDIIKADFELPEILVTAIFNTLFTRSANRWYIKLRQAHGHQSWTWRKTQIINKWANDAWRFTEETAFESAKLTADKDKALPRFCQQKDK
;
A
#
# COMPACT_ATOMS: atom_id res chain seq x y z
N MET A 1 3.80 5.68 4.77
CA MET A 1 4.87 6.61 4.28
C MET A 1 6.16 5.86 4.01
N GLU A 2 6.61 4.99 4.92
CA GLU A 2 7.85 4.18 4.75
C GLU A 2 7.96 3.41 3.43
N PHE A 3 6.85 2.90 2.87
CA PHE A 3 6.85 2.27 1.55
C PHE A 3 7.35 3.21 0.44
N ILE A 4 6.85 4.44 0.39
CA ILE A 4 7.24 5.41 -0.63
C ILE A 4 8.70 5.83 -0.43
N THR A 5 9.11 6.03 0.83
CA THR A 5 10.49 6.35 1.19
C THR A 5 11.46 5.25 0.75
N HIS A 6 11.14 3.97 0.96
CA HIS A 6 11.96 2.86 0.47
C HIS A 6 12.11 2.86 -1.04
N ILE A 7 11.02 3.14 -1.78
CA ILE A 7 11.11 3.23 -3.25
C ILE A 7 11.96 4.43 -3.68
N ASP A 8 11.86 5.57 -3.00
CA ASP A 8 12.70 6.73 -3.30
C ASP A 8 14.19 6.43 -3.04
N ILE A 9 14.53 5.69 -1.97
CA ILE A 9 15.90 5.23 -1.68
C ILE A 9 16.40 4.28 -2.79
N ILE A 10 15.64 3.23 -3.12
CA ILE A 10 16.04 2.28 -4.17
C ILE A 10 16.20 2.99 -5.52
N LYS A 11 15.33 3.95 -5.83
CA LYS A 11 15.46 4.74 -7.06
C LYS A 11 16.75 5.55 -7.07
N ALA A 12 17.15 6.12 -5.93
CA ALA A 12 18.38 6.90 -5.81
C ALA A 12 19.63 6.00 -5.88
N ASP A 13 19.67 4.91 -5.10
CA ASP A 13 20.83 4.02 -4.99
C ASP A 13 21.17 3.33 -6.32
N PHE A 14 20.16 3.03 -7.12
CA PHE A 14 20.31 2.31 -8.39
C PHE A 14 20.07 3.20 -9.63
N GLU A 15 19.94 4.51 -9.46
CA GLU A 15 19.64 5.49 -10.51
C GLU A 15 18.47 5.04 -11.43
N LEU A 16 17.43 4.44 -10.84
CA LEU A 16 16.40 3.75 -11.63
C LEU A 16 15.56 4.76 -12.42
N PRO A 17 15.39 4.53 -13.74
CA PRO A 17 14.40 5.22 -14.53
C PRO A 17 13.00 5.04 -13.96
N GLU A 18 12.16 6.08 -14.02
CA GLU A 18 10.79 6.01 -13.50
C GLU A 18 9.97 4.88 -14.12
N ILE A 19 10.22 4.57 -15.39
CA ILE A 19 9.53 3.47 -16.06
C ILE A 19 9.78 2.12 -15.37
N LEU A 20 10.99 1.88 -14.85
CA LEU A 20 11.31 0.65 -14.14
C LEU A 20 10.64 0.61 -12.77
N VAL A 21 10.66 1.70 -12.02
CA VAL A 21 9.94 1.83 -10.75
C VAL A 21 8.45 1.46 -10.94
N THR A 22 7.87 1.85 -12.07
CA THR A 22 6.46 1.60 -12.36
C THR A 22 6.14 0.20 -12.87
N ALA A 23 7.12 -0.46 -13.49
CA ALA A 23 7.02 -1.87 -13.82
C ALA A 23 7.04 -2.72 -12.54
N ILE A 24 7.90 -2.33 -11.58
CA ILE A 24 8.05 -3.00 -10.29
C ILE A 24 6.77 -2.89 -9.43
N PHE A 25 5.93 -1.85 -9.57
CA PHE A 25 4.66 -1.82 -8.81
C PHE A 25 3.70 -2.96 -9.13
N ASN A 26 3.72 -3.49 -10.36
CA ASN A 26 2.89 -4.65 -10.69
C ASN A 26 3.34 -5.91 -9.93
N THR A 27 4.61 -5.97 -9.52
CA THR A 27 5.16 -7.09 -8.74
C THR A 27 5.08 -6.83 -7.22
N LEU A 28 5.30 -5.58 -6.78
CA LEU A 28 5.23 -5.20 -5.37
C LEU A 28 3.80 -5.19 -4.83
N PHE A 29 2.84 -4.67 -5.60
CA PHE A 29 1.46 -4.68 -5.18
C PHE A 29 0.86 -6.07 -5.36
N THR A 30 0.25 -6.58 -4.29
CA THR A 30 -0.45 -7.86 -4.31
C THR A 30 -1.95 -7.65 -4.07
N ARG A 31 -2.76 -8.62 -4.51
CA ARG A 31 -4.21 -8.70 -4.26
C ARG A 31 -4.96 -7.40 -4.58
N SER A 32 -5.58 -6.77 -3.58
CA SER A 32 -6.42 -5.57 -3.72
C SER A 32 -5.61 -4.36 -4.18
N ALA A 33 -4.37 -4.22 -3.72
CA ALA A 33 -3.49 -3.13 -4.13
C ALA A 33 -3.12 -3.24 -5.61
N ASN A 34 -2.86 -4.47 -6.10
CA ASN A 34 -2.57 -4.70 -7.50
C ASN A 34 -3.78 -4.37 -8.38
N ARG A 35 -4.96 -4.87 -8.00
CA ARG A 35 -6.21 -4.57 -8.72
C ARG A 35 -6.50 -3.07 -8.79
N TRP A 36 -6.26 -2.34 -7.71
CA TRP A 36 -6.39 -0.88 -7.71
C TRP A 36 -5.37 -0.23 -8.64
N TYR A 37 -4.11 -0.64 -8.58
CA TYR A 37 -3.04 -0.05 -9.39
C TYR A 37 -3.23 -0.29 -10.89
N ILE A 38 -3.68 -1.49 -11.29
CA ILE A 38 -4.02 -1.79 -12.69
C ILE A 38 -5.14 -0.86 -13.19
N LYS A 39 -6.21 -0.68 -12.41
CA LYS A 39 -7.31 0.22 -12.77
C LYS A 39 -6.84 1.68 -12.87
N LEU A 40 -6.01 2.12 -11.94
CA LEU A 40 -5.42 3.46 -11.96
C LEU A 40 -4.60 3.69 -13.24
N ARG A 41 -3.78 2.70 -13.62
CA ARG A 41 -2.98 2.75 -14.85
C ARG A 41 -3.85 2.75 -16.11
N GLN A 42 -4.91 1.95 -16.15
CA GLN A 42 -5.85 1.93 -17.27
C GLN A 42 -6.58 3.26 -17.45
N ALA A 43 -6.96 3.92 -16.36
CA ALA A 43 -7.70 5.18 -16.40
C ALA A 43 -6.84 6.40 -16.76
N HIS A 44 -5.58 6.44 -16.29
CA HIS A 44 -4.74 7.64 -16.39
C HIS A 44 -3.49 7.45 -17.26
N GLY A 45 -3.26 6.26 -17.79
CA GLY A 45 -2.11 5.95 -18.65
C GLY A 45 -0.77 6.04 -17.91
N HIS A 46 0.27 6.44 -18.65
CA HIS A 46 1.59 6.66 -18.07
C HIS A 46 1.64 8.06 -17.44
N GLN A 47 1.96 8.11 -16.15
CA GLN A 47 2.07 9.35 -15.37
C GLN A 47 3.47 9.45 -14.75
N SER A 48 3.80 10.58 -14.12
CA SER A 48 5.09 10.75 -13.40
C SER A 48 5.12 9.97 -12.08
N TRP A 49 6.31 9.73 -11.53
CA TRP A 49 6.44 9.13 -10.19
C TRP A 49 5.78 9.98 -9.11
N THR A 50 5.98 11.30 -9.14
CA THR A 50 5.37 12.26 -8.20
C THR A 50 3.85 12.13 -8.16
N TRP A 51 3.20 12.07 -9.33
CA TRP A 51 1.75 11.90 -9.39
C TRP A 51 1.30 10.58 -8.77
N ARG A 52 2.03 9.49 -9.01
CA ARG A 52 1.71 8.18 -8.41
C ARG A 52 1.87 8.19 -6.90
N LYS A 53 2.90 8.84 -6.36
CA LYS A 53 3.05 9.02 -4.90
C LYS A 53 1.81 9.66 -4.30
N THR A 54 1.30 10.71 -4.91
CA THR A 54 0.06 11.36 -4.49
C THR A 54 -1.14 10.41 -4.49
N GLN A 55 -1.30 9.57 -5.53
CA GLN A 55 -2.40 8.60 -5.56
C GLN A 55 -2.28 7.52 -4.48
N ILE A 56 -1.06 7.04 -4.21
CA ILE A 56 -0.79 6.05 -3.15
C ILE A 56 -1.12 6.66 -1.78
N ILE A 57 -0.66 7.88 -1.52
CA ILE A 57 -0.95 8.62 -0.28
C ILE A 57 -2.45 8.84 -0.14
N ASN A 58 -3.11 9.32 -1.20
CA ASN A 58 -4.55 9.57 -1.20
C ASN A 58 -5.37 8.28 -1.04
N LYS A 59 -4.83 7.10 -1.37
CA LYS A 59 -5.55 5.83 -1.22
C LYS A 59 -5.39 5.20 0.15
N TRP A 60 -4.17 5.21 0.70
CA TRP A 60 -3.80 4.43 1.89
C TRP A 60 -3.21 5.24 3.03
N ALA A 61 -3.18 6.56 2.91
CA ALA A 61 -2.68 7.45 3.95
C ALA A 61 -3.51 8.73 4.07
N ASN A 62 -4.73 8.73 3.53
CA ASN A 62 -5.70 9.79 3.73
C ASN A 62 -6.36 9.67 5.11
N ASP A 63 -6.89 10.78 5.62
CA ASP A 63 -7.44 10.84 6.98
C ASP A 63 -8.65 9.91 7.17
N ALA A 64 -9.47 9.73 6.13
CA ALA A 64 -10.61 8.81 6.18
C ALA A 64 -10.18 7.34 6.32
N TRP A 65 -9.09 6.95 5.67
CA TRP A 65 -8.51 5.61 5.76
C TRP A 65 -7.91 5.40 7.14
N ARG A 66 -7.16 6.38 7.67
CA ARG A 66 -6.61 6.32 9.03
C ARG A 66 -7.73 6.18 10.05
N PHE A 67 -8.76 7.01 9.97
CA PHE A 67 -9.94 6.94 10.83
C PHE A 67 -10.64 5.57 10.74
N THR A 68 -10.77 5.01 9.53
CA THR A 68 -11.37 3.68 9.34
C THR A 68 -10.55 2.58 10.01
N GLU A 69 -9.22 2.61 9.86
CA GLU A 69 -8.32 1.64 10.49
C GLU A 69 -8.26 1.82 12.01
N GLU A 70 -8.26 3.05 12.52
CA GLU A 70 -8.35 3.36 13.95
C GLU A 70 -9.65 2.82 14.54
N THR A 71 -10.80 3.09 13.90
CA THR A 71 -12.11 2.58 14.32
C THR A 71 -12.16 1.04 14.25
N ALA A 72 -11.59 0.44 13.19
CA ALA A 72 -11.52 -1.01 13.05
C ALA A 72 -10.62 -1.64 14.13
N PHE A 73 -9.53 -0.99 14.52
CA PHE A 73 -8.64 -1.42 15.58
C PHE A 73 -9.30 -1.30 16.96
N GLU A 74 -9.98 -0.20 17.24
CA GLU A 74 -10.74 0.01 18.48
C GLU A 74 -11.87 -1.01 18.63
N SER A 75 -12.61 -1.27 17.56
CA SER A 75 -13.67 -2.28 17.55
C SER A 75 -13.15 -3.73 17.60
N ALA A 76 -11.94 -4.01 17.10
CA ALA A 76 -11.32 -5.33 17.16
C ALA A 76 -10.92 -5.76 18.58
N LYS A 77 -10.77 -4.83 19.54
CA LYS A 77 -10.46 -5.16 20.94
C LYS A 77 -11.68 -5.52 21.79
N LEU A 78 -12.90 -5.44 21.25
CA LEU A 78 -14.14 -5.58 22.04
C LEU A 78 -14.99 -6.81 21.72
N THR A 79 -14.44 -7.86 21.09
CA THR A 79 -15.08 -9.19 21.13
C THR A 79 -14.41 -10.05 22.20
N ALA A 80 -14.95 -9.97 23.41
CA ALA A 80 -14.58 -10.80 24.56
C ALA A 80 -15.00 -12.28 24.42
N ASP A 81 -15.50 -12.72 23.25
CA ASP A 81 -16.00 -14.08 23.09
C ASP A 81 -15.52 -14.71 21.76
N LYS A 82 -14.77 -15.80 21.94
CA LYS A 82 -14.46 -16.92 21.02
C LYS A 82 -13.37 -16.74 19.96
N ASP A 83 -12.13 -17.04 20.38
CA ASP A 83 -11.26 -18.06 19.78
C ASP A 83 -10.94 -18.02 18.27
N LYS A 84 -11.04 -16.86 17.62
CA LYS A 84 -10.36 -16.64 16.34
C LYS A 84 -9.67 -15.28 16.35
N ALA A 85 -8.40 -15.29 16.75
CA ALA A 85 -7.47 -14.27 16.29
C ALA A 85 -7.62 -14.17 14.76
N LEU A 86 -8.02 -12.98 14.27
CA LEU A 86 -8.17 -12.74 12.85
C LEU A 86 -6.82 -13.03 12.15
N PRO A 87 -6.75 -13.94 11.15
CA PRO A 87 -5.48 -14.32 10.52
C PRO A 87 -4.80 -13.18 9.75
N ARG A 88 -5.39 -11.98 9.67
CA ARG A 88 -4.90 -10.89 8.83
C ARG A 88 -3.75 -10.08 9.41
N PHE A 89 -3.37 -10.30 10.66
CA PHE A 89 -2.21 -9.64 11.27
C PHE A 89 -1.07 -10.58 11.68
N CYS A 90 -1.24 -11.91 11.60
CA CYS A 90 -0.24 -12.87 12.09
C CYS A 90 0.62 -13.55 11.01
N GLN A 91 0.58 -13.12 9.74
CA GLN A 91 1.51 -13.64 8.71
C GLN A 91 2.72 -12.72 8.45
N GLN A 92 3.04 -11.84 9.38
CA GLN A 92 4.29 -11.10 9.34
C GLN A 92 5.05 -11.33 10.64
N LYS A 93 5.56 -12.56 10.80
CA LYS A 93 6.78 -12.86 11.55
C LYS A 93 7.29 -14.28 11.22
N ASP A 94 8.53 -14.28 10.75
CA ASP A 94 9.55 -15.33 10.85
C ASP A 94 9.35 -16.63 10.05
N LYS A 95 9.89 -16.65 8.83
CA LYS A 95 11.16 -17.35 8.50
C LYS A 95 11.75 -16.89 7.17
#